data_AF-A0A814EW07-F1
#
_entry.id   AF-A0A814EW07-F1
#
_cell.length_a   1.000
_cell.length_b   1.000
_cell.length_c   1.000
_cell.angle_alpha   90.00
_cell.angle_beta   90.00
_cell.angle_gamma   90.00
#
_symmetry.space_group_name_H-M   'P 1'
#
loop_
_entity.id
_entity.type
_entity.pdbx_description
1 polymer ?
#
loop_
_entity_poly.entity_id
_entity_poly.type
_entity_poly.pdbx_seq_one_letter_code
_entity_poly.pdbx_strand_id
1 'polypeptide(L)'
;MEKVEDDININECNMHELLPALFRLQSQRSLTYQRLYDAQAMFLNTHNFPGFQVFLSDITIIFARISEEILLIKKRFENNKNILKHIEQLQDYEEKKLQLTNDMFVAKIEKKNEQFQDINEKSIKLIDDINEILDELRYDQQDLNSMET
;
A
#
# COMPACT_ATOMS: atom_id res chain seq x y z
N MET A 1 7.87 -19.03 13.68
CA MET A 1 8.60 -17.88 14.25
C MET A 1 8.71 -16.86 13.13
N GLU A 2 7.65 -16.08 12.91
CA GLU A 2 7.71 -14.93 11.99
C GLU A 2 8.66 -13.94 12.64
N LYS A 3 9.73 -13.56 11.92
CA LYS A 3 10.63 -12.51 12.38
C LYS A 3 9.78 -11.25 12.53
N VAL A 4 9.72 -10.70 13.74
CA VAL A 4 9.31 -9.32 13.95
C VAL A 4 10.31 -8.50 13.14
N GLU A 5 9.90 -8.03 11.97
CA GLU A 5 10.67 -7.02 11.25
C GLU A 5 10.82 -5.84 12.20
N ASP A 6 12.05 -5.45 12.49
CA ASP A 6 12.32 -4.26 13.30
C ASP A 6 11.55 -3.07 12.71
N ASP A 7 10.46 -2.67 13.40
CA ASP A 7 9.70 -1.48 13.05
C ASP A 7 10.71 -0.31 13.07
N ILE A 8 10.98 0.28 11.89
CA ILE A 8 11.91 1.41 11.82
C ILE A 8 11.21 2.58 12.49
N ASN A 9 11.87 3.18 13.48
CA ASN A 9 11.42 4.45 14.02
C ASN A 9 11.65 5.56 12.98
N ILE A 10 10.62 5.87 12.19
CA ILE A 10 10.65 6.91 11.16
C ILE A 10 11.14 8.27 11.70
N ASN A 11 10.91 8.55 12.99
CA ASN A 11 11.35 9.81 13.61
C ASN A 11 12.87 9.91 13.81
N GLU A 12 13.55 8.77 13.89
CA GLU A 12 15.01 8.70 14.06
C GLU A 12 15.75 8.60 12.72
N CYS A 13 15.03 8.36 11.61
CA CYS A 13 15.62 8.29 10.28
C CYS A 13 16.20 9.62 9.83
N ASN A 14 17.41 9.55 9.27
CA ASN A 14 17.97 10.61 8.44
C ASN A 14 17.30 10.62 7.05
N MET A 15 17.57 11.66 6.24
CA MET A 15 16.88 11.86 4.97
C MET A 15 17.05 10.70 3.97
N HIS A 16 18.21 10.05 3.96
CA HIS A 16 18.54 8.94 3.05
C HIS A 16 17.91 7.61 3.47
N GLU A 17 17.51 7.49 4.74
CA GLU A 17 16.84 6.30 5.28
C GLU A 17 15.32 6.33 5.04
N LEU A 18 14.75 7.51 4.76
CA LEU A 18 13.30 7.68 4.61
C LEU A 18 12.71 6.98 3.38
N LEU A 19 13.37 7.06 2.21
CA LEU A 19 12.90 6.36 1.01
C LEU A 19 13.04 4.84 1.13
N PRO A 20 14.16 4.28 1.62
CA PRO A 20 14.24 2.87 1.98
C PRO A 20 13.11 2.41 2.94
N ALA A 21 12.81 3.21 3.97
CA ALA A 21 11.70 2.92 4.87
C ALA A 21 10.34 2.93 4.14
N LEU A 22 10.11 3.88 3.24
CA LEU A 22 8.91 3.93 2.39
C LEU A 22 8.77 2.69 1.51
N PHE A 23 9.85 2.22 0.87
CA PHE A 23 9.80 1.00 0.04
C PHE A 23 9.49 -0.26 0.86
N ARG A 24 9.99 -0.33 2.09
CA ARG A 24 9.65 -1.44 2.98
C ARG A 24 8.18 -1.35 3.41
N LEU A 25 7.69 -0.16 3.77
CA LEU A 25 6.28 0.05 4.06
C LEU A 25 5.40 -0.34 2.88
N GLN A 26 5.84 -0.10 1.65
CA GLN A 26 5.11 -0.57 0.48
C GLN A 26 5.12 -2.08 0.28
N SER A 27 6.25 -2.73 0.57
CA SER A 27 6.32 -4.19 0.60
C SER A 27 5.33 -4.77 1.63
N GLN A 28 5.29 -4.19 2.83
CA GLN A 28 4.34 -4.58 3.88
C GLN A 28 2.89 -4.34 3.46
N ARG A 29 2.59 -3.22 2.79
CA ARG A 29 1.24 -2.92 2.27
C ARG A 29 0.82 -3.94 1.22
N SER A 30 1.72 -4.31 0.31
CA SER A 30 1.47 -5.36 -0.69
C SER A 30 1.13 -6.72 -0.05
N LEU A 31 1.90 -7.13 0.96
CA LEU A 31 1.60 -8.34 1.75
C LEU A 31 0.25 -8.23 2.50
N THR A 32 -0.10 -7.04 2.94
CA THR A 32 -1.38 -6.77 3.62
C THR A 32 -2.57 -6.92 2.66
N TYR A 33 -2.43 -6.46 1.40
CA TYR A 33 -3.43 -6.74 0.36
C TYR A 33 -3.57 -8.23 0.09
N GLN A 34 -2.46 -8.99 0.06
CA GLN A 34 -2.53 -10.44 -0.12
C GLN A 34 -3.35 -11.09 1.01
N ARG A 35 -3.08 -10.72 2.27
CA ARG A 35 -3.87 -11.18 3.43
C ARG A 35 -5.36 -10.82 3.31
N LEU A 36 -5.67 -9.63 2.78
CA LEU A 36 -7.05 -9.22 2.51
C LEU A 36 -7.72 -10.11 1.46
N TYR A 37 -7.04 -10.40 0.35
CA TYR A 37 -7.56 -11.30 -0.68
C TYR A 37 -7.81 -12.71 -0.13
N ASP A 38 -6.90 -13.23 0.71
CA ASP A 38 -7.06 -14.53 1.35
C ASP A 38 -8.28 -14.57 2.29
N ALA A 39 -8.45 -13.53 3.12
CA ALA A 39 -9.60 -13.39 4.00
C ALA A 39 -10.93 -13.31 3.21
N GLN A 40 -10.95 -12.54 2.12
CA GLN A 40 -12.10 -12.43 1.22
C GLN A 40 -12.43 -13.78 0.55
N ALA A 41 -11.42 -14.50 0.05
CA ALA A 41 -11.60 -15.82 -0.54
C ALA A 41 -12.14 -16.83 0.48
N MET A 42 -11.61 -16.82 1.70
CA MET A 42 -12.12 -17.64 2.80
C MET A 42 -13.59 -17.32 3.09
N PHE A 43 -13.96 -16.04 3.15
CA PHE A 43 -15.36 -15.63 3.34
C PHE A 43 -16.27 -16.10 2.20
N LEU A 44 -15.85 -15.93 0.94
CA LEU A 44 -16.65 -16.37 -0.21
C LEU A 44 -16.92 -17.88 -0.21
N ASN A 45 -15.99 -18.67 0.33
CA ASN A 45 -16.13 -20.13 0.41
C ASN A 45 -16.91 -20.61 1.64
N THR A 46 -16.75 -19.94 2.79
CA THR A 46 -17.26 -20.42 4.08
C THR A 46 -18.51 -19.69 4.56
N HIS A 47 -18.75 -18.48 4.06
CA HIS A 47 -19.75 -17.52 4.54
C HIS A 47 -19.66 -17.25 6.06
N ASN A 48 -18.50 -17.51 6.67
CA ASN A 48 -18.26 -17.26 8.09
C ASN A 48 -17.97 -15.78 8.32
N PHE A 49 -19.03 -14.99 8.50
CA PHE A 49 -18.92 -13.56 8.72
C PHE A 49 -18.17 -13.20 10.03
N PRO A 50 -18.43 -13.84 11.20
CA PRO A 50 -17.68 -13.54 12.42
C PRO A 50 -16.16 -13.73 12.26
N GLY A 51 -15.73 -14.82 11.63
CA GLY A 51 -14.31 -15.05 11.36
C GLY A 51 -13.72 -13.98 10.43
N PHE A 52 -14.46 -13.63 9.37
CA PHE A 52 -14.05 -12.60 8.43
C PHE A 52 -13.89 -11.22 9.08
N GLN A 53 -14.78 -10.84 10.01
CA GLN A 53 -14.70 -9.55 10.73
C GLN A 53 -13.42 -9.43 11.57
N VAL A 54 -12.98 -10.52 12.22
CA VAL A 54 -11.75 -10.52 13.01
C VAL A 54 -10.54 -10.25 12.10
N PHE A 55 -10.43 -10.98 10.99
CA PHE A 55 -9.35 -10.76 10.01
C PHE A 55 -9.35 -9.35 9.43
N LEU A 56 -10.54 -8.81 9.08
CA LEU A 56 -10.66 -7.45 8.58
C LEU A 56 -10.17 -6.41 9.59
N SER A 57 -10.48 -6.60 10.88
CA SER A 57 -10.02 -5.69 11.94
C SER A 57 -8.49 -5.65 11.99
N ASP A 58 -7.84 -6.82 12.03
CA ASP A 58 -6.38 -6.93 12.09
C ASP A 58 -5.72 -6.30 10.85
N ILE A 59 -6.26 -6.57 9.66
CA ILE A 59 -5.78 -6.00 8.40
C ILE A 59 -5.94 -4.48 8.37
N THR A 60 -7.06 -3.96 8.88
CA THR A 60 -7.34 -2.51 8.92
C THR A 60 -6.33 -1.78 9.80
N ILE A 61 -5.96 -2.37 10.95
CA ILE A 61 -4.93 -1.82 11.84
C ILE A 61 -3.59 -1.71 11.11
N ILE A 62 -3.20 -2.74 10.35
CA ILE A 62 -1.93 -2.74 9.60
C ILE A 62 -1.95 -1.65 8.51
N PHE A 63 -3.03 -1.53 7.73
CA PHE A 63 -3.15 -0.45 6.74
C PHE A 63 -3.07 0.93 7.38
N ALA A 64 -3.76 1.14 8.51
CA ALA A 64 -3.74 2.42 9.23
C ALA A 64 -2.32 2.77 9.69
N ARG A 65 -1.62 1.83 10.35
CA ARG A 65 -0.22 2.01 10.77
C ARG A 65 0.68 2.40 9.60
N ILE A 66 0.60 1.67 8.48
CA ILE A 66 1.41 1.96 7.30
C ILE A 66 1.13 3.37 6.77
N SER A 67 -0.14 3.77 6.67
CA SER A 67 -0.52 5.09 6.19
C SER A 67 -0.05 6.21 7.12
N GLU A 68 -0.09 6.01 8.44
CA GLU A 68 0.45 6.94 9.43
C GLU A 68 1.96 7.12 9.29
N GLU A 69 2.72 6.02 9.15
CA GLU A 69 4.16 6.07 8.95
C GLU A 69 4.56 6.76 7.63
N ILE A 70 3.85 6.47 6.54
CA ILE A 70 4.09 7.18 5.26
C ILE A 70 3.74 8.66 5.38
N LEU A 71 2.72 9.04 6.15
CA LEU A 71 2.42 10.45 6.40
C LEU A 71 3.56 11.15 7.16
N LEU A 72 4.23 10.46 8.09
CA LEU A 72 5.42 10.98 8.74
C LEU A 72 6.56 11.17 7.72
N ILE A 73 6.83 10.17 6.88
CA ILE A 73 7.85 10.27 5.82
C ILE A 73 7.54 11.45 4.87
N LYS A 74 6.28 11.58 4.44
CA LYS A 74 5.81 12.67 3.59
C LYS A 74 6.15 14.03 4.19
N LYS A 75 5.85 14.24 5.49
CA LYS A 75 6.16 15.50 6.20
C LYS A 75 7.67 15.79 6.22
N ARG A 76 8.50 14.76 6.37
CA ARG A 76 9.96 14.90 6.38
C ARG A 76 10.53 15.33 5.02
N PHE A 77 9.81 15.09 3.93
CA PHE A 77 10.16 15.52 2.57
C PHE A 77 9.47 16.82 2.12
N GLU A 78 8.89 17.62 3.02
CA GLU A 78 8.15 18.84 2.66
C GLU A 78 8.94 19.84 1.78
N ASN A 79 10.26 19.88 1.95
CA ASN A 79 11.15 20.77 1.20
C ASN A 79 11.66 20.16 -0.13
N ASN A 80 11.48 18.85 -0.32
CA ASN A 80 11.86 18.12 -1.54
C ASN A 80 10.63 17.92 -2.42
N LYS A 81 10.27 18.95 -3.21
CA LYS A 81 9.01 19.02 -3.95
C LYS A 81 8.74 17.83 -4.89
N ASN A 82 9.78 17.30 -5.54
CA ASN A 82 9.64 16.16 -6.47
C ASN A 82 9.24 14.90 -5.71
N ILE A 83 10.03 14.51 -4.69
CA ILE A 83 9.74 13.37 -3.82
C ILE A 83 8.38 13.52 -3.14
N LEU A 84 8.08 14.71 -2.61
CA LEU A 84 6.79 14.97 -1.98
C LEU A 84 5.63 14.68 -2.93
N LYS A 85 5.71 15.17 -4.17
CA LYS A 85 4.69 14.94 -5.20
C LYS A 85 4.55 13.44 -5.53
N HIS A 86 5.66 12.72 -5.69
CA HIS A 86 5.62 11.28 -5.97
C HIS A 86 5.00 10.50 -4.81
N ILE A 87 5.32 10.85 -3.55
CA ILE A 87 4.71 10.24 -2.36
C ILE A 87 3.20 10.52 -2.31
N GLU A 88 2.76 11.73 -2.64
CA GLU A 88 1.34 12.09 -2.72
C GLU A 88 0.61 11.26 -3.79
N GLN A 89 1.17 11.20 -5.00
CA GLN A 89 0.61 10.38 -6.08
C GLN A 89 0.54 8.89 -5.70
N LEU A 90 1.58 8.38 -5.02
CA LEU A 90 1.59 7.01 -4.52
C LEU A 90 0.45 6.75 -3.52
N GLN A 91 0.19 7.67 -2.58
CA GLN A 91 -0.91 7.52 -1.63
C GLN A 91 -2.28 7.59 -2.32
N ASP A 92 -2.46 8.51 -3.29
CA ASP A 92 -3.70 8.60 -4.06
C ASP A 92 -3.99 7.31 -4.84
N TYR A 93 -2.96 6.68 -5.42
CA TYR A 93 -3.12 5.41 -6.12
C TYR A 93 -3.40 4.25 -5.16
N GLU A 94 -2.77 4.24 -3.99
CA GLU A 94 -3.02 3.21 -2.98
C GLU A 94 -4.43 3.31 -2.38
N GLU A 95 -4.95 4.53 -2.17
CA GLU A 95 -6.34 4.73 -1.75
C GLU A 95 -7.33 4.21 -2.82
N LYS A 96 -7.11 4.56 -4.09
CA LYS A 96 -7.92 4.06 -5.20
C LYS A 96 -7.85 2.53 -5.31
N LYS A 97 -6.68 1.94 -5.08
CA LYS A 97 -6.49 0.49 -5.15
C LYS A 97 -7.29 -0.20 -4.06
N LEU A 98 -7.26 0.30 -2.83
CA LEU A 98 -8.07 -0.21 -1.74
C LEU A 98 -9.57 -0.15 -2.06
N GLN A 99 -10.03 0.95 -2.65
CA GLN A 99 -11.42 1.10 -3.10
C GLN A 99 -11.78 0.06 -4.17
N LEU A 100 -10.97 -0.09 -5.22
CA LEU A 100 -11.19 -1.09 -6.27
C LEU A 100 -11.17 -2.53 -5.70
N THR A 101 -10.27 -2.84 -4.77
CA THR A 101 -10.23 -4.14 -4.08
C THR A 101 -11.54 -4.42 -3.34
N ASN A 102 -12.12 -3.42 -2.67
CA ASN A 102 -13.42 -3.57 -2.02
C ASN A 102 -14.56 -3.75 -3.06
N ASP A 103 -14.56 -2.94 -4.11
CA ASP A 103 -15.60 -3.01 -5.15
C ASP A 103 -15.56 -4.35 -5.90
N MET A 104 -14.37 -4.90 -6.16
CA MET A 104 -14.18 -6.25 -6.70
C MET A 104 -14.79 -7.31 -5.78
N PHE A 105 -14.60 -7.18 -4.48
CA PHE A 105 -15.14 -8.12 -3.50
C PHE A 105 -16.67 -8.07 -3.45
N VAL A 106 -17.25 -6.87 -3.43
CA VAL A 106 -18.71 -6.68 -3.52
C VAL A 106 -19.27 -7.28 -4.80
N ALA A 107 -18.64 -7.01 -5.95
CA ALA A 107 -19.07 -7.57 -7.24
C ALA A 107 -19.05 -9.11 -7.23
N LYS A 108 -18.07 -9.75 -6.58
CA LYS A 108 -18.03 -11.20 -6.37
C LYS A 108 -19.18 -11.72 -5.52
N ILE A 109 -19.48 -11.05 -4.40
CA ILE A 109 -20.60 -11.41 -3.51
C ILE A 109 -21.93 -11.31 -4.27
N GLU A 110 -22.11 -10.24 -5.05
CA GLU A 110 -23.32 -9.97 -5.83
C GLU A 110 -23.38 -10.75 -7.16
N LYS A 111 -22.35 -11.54 -7.48
CA LYS A 111 -22.24 -12.32 -8.74
C LYS A 111 -22.32 -11.45 -10.01
N LYS A 112 -21.84 -10.21 -9.95
CA LYS A 112 -21.81 -9.26 -11.07
C LYS A 112 -20.52 -9.41 -11.87
N ASN A 113 -20.43 -10.47 -12.68
CA ASN A 113 -19.21 -10.85 -13.39
C ASN A 113 -18.68 -9.77 -14.36
N GLU A 114 -19.55 -9.07 -15.08
CA GLU A 114 -19.13 -7.99 -16.00
C GLU A 114 -18.53 -6.80 -15.24
N GLN A 115 -19.18 -6.38 -14.15
CA GLN A 115 -18.65 -5.33 -13.28
C GLN A 115 -17.31 -5.75 -12.66
N PHE A 116 -17.19 -7.01 -12.24
CA PHE A 116 -15.93 -7.54 -11.74
C PHE A 116 -14.80 -7.43 -12.78
N GLN A 117 -15.06 -7.75 -14.04
CA GLN A 117 -14.07 -7.65 -15.12
C GLN A 117 -13.62 -6.21 -15.36
N ASP A 118 -14.56 -5.26 -15.45
CA ASP A 118 -14.24 -3.82 -15.61
C ASP A 118 -13.39 -3.28 -14.45
N ILE A 119 -13.74 -3.62 -13.20
CA ILE A 119 -12.96 -3.21 -12.03
C ILE A 119 -11.58 -3.87 -12.04
N ASN A 120 -11.48 -5.13 -12.45
CA ASN A 120 -10.21 -5.84 -12.53
C ASN A 120 -9.24 -5.21 -13.55
N GLU A 121 -9.73 -4.80 -14.71
CA GLU A 121 -8.92 -4.09 -15.71
C GLU A 121 -8.40 -2.75 -15.17
N LYS A 122 -9.25 -1.99 -14.47
CA LYS A 122 -8.86 -0.74 -13.78
C LYS A 122 -7.80 -1.00 -12.71
N SER A 123 -7.94 -2.09 -11.96
CA SER A 123 -7.02 -2.49 -10.90
C SER A 123 -5.63 -2.84 -11.45
N ILE A 124 -5.57 -3.58 -12.57
CA ILE A 124 -4.31 -3.90 -13.25
C ILE A 124 -3.58 -2.62 -13.67
N LYS A 125 -4.29 -1.72 -14.34
CA LYS A 125 -3.69 -0.44 -14.75
C LYS A 125 -3.18 0.38 -13.56
N LEU A 126 -3.95 0.42 -12.48
CA LEU A 126 -3.55 1.15 -11.28
C LEU A 126 -2.31 0.55 -10.61
N ILE A 127 -2.13 -0.77 -10.67
CA ILE A 127 -0.90 -1.43 -10.20
C ILE A 127 0.30 -1.00 -11.07
N ASP A 128 0.12 -0.90 -12.38
CA ASP A 128 1.17 -0.38 -13.28
C ASP A 128 1.51 1.08 -12.94
N ASP A 129 0.50 1.93 -12.73
CA ASP A 129 0.69 3.33 -12.33
C ASP A 129 1.43 3.45 -10.97
N ILE A 130 1.16 2.54 -10.02
CA ILE A 130 1.89 2.47 -8.73
C ILE A 130 3.36 2.07 -8.96
N ASN A 131 3.61 1.07 -9.80
CA ASN A 131 4.97 0.61 -10.08
C ASN A 131 5.80 1.71 -10.76
N GLU A 132 5.21 2.46 -11.68
CA GLU A 132 5.86 3.61 -12.32
C GLU A 132 6.29 4.66 -11.29
N ILE A 133 5.40 5.04 -10.37
CA ILE A 133 5.74 5.99 -9.29
C ILE A 133 6.82 5.43 -8.35
N LEU A 134 6.82 4.12 -8.08
CA LEU A 134 7.89 3.51 -7.28
C LEU A 134 9.24 3.54 -8.00
N ASP A 135 9.26 3.45 -9.33
CA ASP A 135 10.48 3.61 -10.12
C ASP A 135 10.97 5.07 -10.11
N GLU A 136 10.07 6.05 -10.25
CA GLU A 136 10.42 7.48 -10.08
C GLU A 136 11.02 7.76 -8.69
N LEU A 137 10.45 7.20 -7.63
CA LEU A 137 11.01 7.31 -6.27
C LEU A 137 12.39 6.63 -6.12
N ARG A 138 12.69 5.59 -6.91
CA ARG A 138 14.04 4.98 -6.92
C ARG A 138 15.05 5.90 -7.58
N TYR A 139 14.67 6.61 -8.64
CA TYR A 139 15.51 7.64 -9.24
C TYR A 139 15.75 8.80 -8.26
N ASP A 140 14.70 9.29 -7.59
CA ASP A 140 14.84 10.30 -6.55
C ASP A 140 15.81 9.87 -5.43
N GLN A 141 15.76 8.59 -5.02
CA GLN A 141 16.68 8.05 -4.03
C GLN A 141 18.14 8.06 -4.52
N GLN A 142 18.38 7.72 -5.79
CA GLN A 142 19.72 7.75 -6.37
C GLN A 142 20.26 9.18 -6.44
N ASP A 143 19.44 10.14 -6.83
CA ASP A 143 19.81 11.55 -6.89
C ASP A 143 20.14 12.09 -5.50
N LEU A 144 19.31 11.79 -4.49
CA LEU A 144 19.56 12.16 -3.09
C LEU A 144 20.91 11.66 -2.58
N ASN A 145 21.24 10.39 -2.86
CA ASN A 145 22.51 9.80 -2.44
C ASN A 145 23.72 10.38 -3.21
N SER A 146 23.51 10.87 -4.44
CA SER A 146 24.59 11.37 -5.30
C SER A 146 24.98 12.82 -5.00
N MET A 147 24.12 13.58 -4.31
CA MET A 147 24.40 14.97 -3.89
C MET A 147 25.40 15.10 -2.72
N GLU A 148 25.85 13.99 -2.13
CA GLU A 148 26.83 13.97 -1.02
C GLU A 148 28.29 13.70 -1.46
N THR A 149 28.55 13.45 -2.74
CA THR A 149 29.91 13.32 -3.32
C THR A 149 30.34 14.57 -4.06
#